data_AF-A0A7C3PRK7-F1
#
_entry.id   AF-A0A7C3PRK7-F1
#
_cell.length_a   1.000
_cell.length_b   1.000
_cell.length_c   1.000
_cell.angle_alpha   90.00
_cell.angle_beta   90.00
_cell.angle_gamma   90.00
#
_symmetry.space_group_name_H-M   'P 1'
#
loop_
_entity.id
_entity.type
_entity.pdbx_description
1 polymer ?
#
loop_
_entity_poly.entity_id
_entity_poly.type
_entity_poly.pdbx_seq_one_letter_code
_entity_poly.pdbx_strand_id
1 'polypeptide(L)'
;MSLEIVLTNIQLLLARPEASDLQKIRYYAAQRGTEVEEVSYIVKLYTQTPMVYNSMGVELYVGDHLIRQYSQFKNGIYFKVNDPQQLTTLQGEEVRFRRPGAEEFINTGVRLPAEEVVERSLRTVDANQLPSQSEILRE
;
A
#
# COMPACT_ATOMS: atom_id res chain seq x y z
N MET A 1 -10.56 -4.22 -25.73
CA MET A 1 -9.17 -4.06 -25.28
C MET A 1 -9.04 -4.74 -23.93
N SER A 2 -8.17 -5.75 -23.82
CA SER A 2 -7.82 -6.36 -22.54
C SER A 2 -6.95 -5.39 -21.74
N LEU A 3 -7.19 -5.24 -20.44
CA LEU A 3 -6.35 -4.43 -19.58
C LEU A 3 -5.14 -5.30 -19.24
N GLU A 4 -3.95 -4.90 -19.66
CA GLU A 4 -2.71 -5.59 -19.28
C GLU A 4 -1.98 -4.70 -18.28
N ILE A 5 -1.99 -5.11 -17.01
CA ILE A 5 -1.25 -4.42 -15.95
C ILE A 5 -0.06 -5.29 -15.59
N VAL A 6 1.13 -4.80 -15.90
CA VAL A 6 2.40 -5.42 -15.53
C VAL A 6 3.02 -4.58 -14.41
N LEU A 7 3.23 -5.20 -13.25
CA LEU A 7 3.99 -4.59 -12.16
C LEU A 7 5.48 -4.85 -12.36
N THR A 8 6.30 -3.81 -12.21
CA THR A 8 7.75 -3.89 -12.39
C THR A 8 8.50 -3.84 -11.07
N ASN A 9 7.94 -3.20 -10.05
CA ASN A 9 8.55 -3.05 -8.73
C ASN A 9 7.50 -2.73 -7.65
N ILE A 10 7.79 -3.09 -6.40
CA ILE A 10 7.03 -2.73 -5.21
C ILE A 10 7.98 -2.20 -4.15
N GLN A 11 7.65 -1.05 -3.57
CA GLN A 11 8.37 -0.48 -2.44
C GLN A 11 7.42 -0.28 -1.26
N LEU A 12 7.87 -0.67 -0.07
CA LEU A 12 7.23 -0.32 1.18
C LEU A 12 8.03 0.83 1.82
N LEU A 13 7.35 1.93 2.09
CA LEU A 13 7.92 3.16 2.64
C LEU A 13 7.23 3.48 3.96
N LEU A 14 8.02 3.94 4.93
CA LEU A 14 7.51 4.45 6.19
C LEU A 14 7.36 5.97 6.09
N ALA A 15 6.21 6.46 6.55
CA ALA A 15 5.88 7.87 6.54
C ALA A 15 5.39 8.31 7.91
N ARG A 16 5.61 9.59 8.22
CA ARG A 16 4.94 10.20 9.36
C ARG A 16 3.42 10.17 9.15
N PRO A 17 2.62 9.70 10.12
CA PRO A 17 1.18 9.69 9.97
C PRO A 17 0.62 11.11 9.94
N GLU A 18 -0.41 11.33 9.13
CA GLU A 18 -1.21 12.55 9.20
C GLU A 18 -2.20 12.45 10.37
N ALA A 19 -2.83 13.56 10.74
CA ALA A 19 -3.83 13.58 11.82
C ALA A 19 -4.96 12.55 11.61
N SER A 20 -5.38 12.33 10.35
CA SER A 20 -6.39 11.34 10.00
C SER A 20 -5.91 9.88 10.14
N ASP A 21 -4.61 9.64 9.98
CA ASP A 21 -4.00 8.33 10.16
C ASP A 21 -3.82 8.03 11.65
N LEU A 22 -3.37 9.02 12.43
CA LEU A 22 -3.27 8.89 13.89
C LEU A 22 -4.60 8.48 14.53
N GLN A 23 -5.72 9.05 14.07
CA GLN A 23 -7.04 8.64 14.55
C GLN A 23 -7.32 7.15 14.27
N LYS A 24 -6.98 6.65 13.07
CA LYS A 24 -7.17 5.24 12.71
C LYS A 24 -6.22 4.32 13.47
N ILE A 25 -4.94 4.69 13.55
CA ILE A 25 -3.91 3.95 14.28
C ILE A 25 -4.35 3.77 15.74
N ARG A 26 -4.75 4.86 16.40
CA ARG A 26 -5.22 4.83 17.80
C ARG A 26 -6.52 4.05 17.96
N TYR A 27 -7.43 4.15 17.00
CA TYR A 27 -8.66 3.34 17.01
C TYR A 27 -8.34 1.84 16.98
N TYR A 28 -7.45 1.39 16.10
CA TYR A 28 -7.04 -0.01 16.03
C TYR A 28 -6.23 -0.46 17.25
N ALA A 29 -5.36 0.41 17.77
CA ALA A 29 -4.61 0.17 19.00
C ALA A 29 -5.55 -0.06 20.19
N ALA A 30 -6.53 0.83 20.37
CA ALA A 30 -7.50 0.77 21.45
C ALA A 30 -8.40 -0.48 21.35
N GLN A 31 -8.82 -0.87 20.15
CA GLN A 31 -9.60 -2.09 19.95
C GLN A 31 -8.85 -3.37 20.34
N ARG A 32 -7.52 -3.37 20.29
CA ARG A 32 -6.68 -4.54 20.53
C ARG A 32 -5.97 -4.52 21.88
N GLY A 33 -6.09 -3.44 22.64
CA GLY A 33 -5.39 -3.26 23.90
C GLY A 33 -3.87 -3.37 23.78
N THR A 34 -3.31 -3.04 22.60
CA THR A 34 -1.89 -3.17 22.29
C THR A 34 -1.37 -1.82 21.81
N GLU A 35 -0.20 -1.41 22.32
CA GLU A 35 0.52 -0.27 21.76
C GLU A 35 1.03 -0.61 20.37
N VAL A 36 0.82 0.29 19.41
CA VAL A 36 1.29 0.16 18.04
C VAL A 36 2.11 1.38 17.69
N GLU A 37 3.10 1.20 16.82
CA GLU A 37 3.89 2.30 16.31
C GLU A 37 3.00 3.31 15.56
N GLU A 38 3.16 4.59 15.86
CA GLU A 38 2.46 5.68 15.16
C GLU A 38 3.15 5.97 13.82
N VAL A 39 3.05 5.02 12.89
CA VAL A 39 3.64 5.10 11.53
C VAL A 39 2.58 4.85 10.45
N SER A 40 2.75 5.48 9.29
CA SER A 40 1.96 5.17 8.10
C SER A 40 2.79 4.38 7.10
N TYR A 41 2.31 3.22 6.70
CA TYR A 41 2.96 2.39 5.69
C TYR A 41 2.42 2.77 4.31
N ILE A 42 3.26 3.34 3.47
CA ILE A 42 2.94 3.68 2.09
C ILE A 42 3.55 2.62 1.19
N VAL A 43 2.71 1.89 0.46
CA VAL A 43 3.15 0.96 -0.56
C VAL A 43 3.07 1.62 -1.91
N LYS A 44 4.18 1.59 -2.63
CA LYS A 44 4.32 2.12 -3.97
C LYS A 44 4.44 0.98 -4.97
N LEU A 45 3.52 0.94 -5.92
CA LEU A 45 3.46 -0.06 -6.98
C LEU A 45 3.86 0.60 -8.29
N TYR A 46 4.91 0.11 -8.93
CA TYR A 46 5.34 0.57 -10.25
C TYR A 46 4.71 -0.29 -11.34
N THR A 47 4.06 0.34 -12.31
CA THR A 47 3.52 -0.30 -13.50
C THR A 47 4.40 -0.02 -14.72
N GLN A 48 4.51 -1.00 -15.62
CA GLN A 48 5.24 -0.83 -16.89
C GLN A 48 4.53 0.19 -17.80
N THR A 49 3.20 0.15 -17.80
CA THR A 49 2.35 1.05 -18.58
C THR A 49 1.58 1.95 -17.63
N PRO A 50 1.41 3.25 -17.93
CA PRO A 50 0.54 4.12 -17.18
C PRO A 50 -0.86 3.50 -17.12
N MET A 51 -1.46 3.44 -15.93
CA MET A 51 -2.84 3.00 -15.81
C MET A 51 -3.74 4.07 -16.43
N VAL A 52 -4.19 3.83 -17.67
CA VAL A 52 -5.10 4.73 -18.37
C VAL A 52 -6.47 4.58 -17.71
N TYR A 53 -6.82 5.56 -16.86
CA TYR A 53 -8.15 5.67 -16.30
C TYR A 53 -9.14 5.98 -17.42
N ASN A 54 -9.77 4.94 -17.97
CA ASN A 54 -11.14 5.11 -18.42
C ASN A 54 -12.02 5.29 -17.17
N SER A 55 -13.17 5.94 -17.33
CA SER A 55 -14.13 6.31 -16.27
C SER A 55 -14.62 5.18 -15.36
N MET A 56 -14.16 3.94 -15.59
CA MET A 56 -14.50 2.76 -14.81
C MET A 56 -13.53 2.48 -13.66
N GLY A 57 -12.31 3.03 -13.64
CA GLY A 57 -11.33 2.75 -12.57
C GLY A 57 -10.81 1.30 -12.55
N VAL A 58 -9.84 1.01 -11.68
CA VAL A 58 -9.29 -0.35 -11.46
C VAL A 58 -9.31 -0.63 -9.96
N GLU A 59 -9.75 -1.82 -9.58
CA GLU A 59 -9.71 -2.31 -8.20
C GLU A 59 -8.37 -3.00 -7.95
N LEU A 60 -7.67 -2.58 -6.90
CA LEU A 60 -6.43 -3.20 -6.45
C LEU A 60 -6.74 -4.22 -5.36
N TYR A 61 -6.19 -5.41 -5.50
CA TYR A 61 -6.26 -6.48 -4.51
C TYR A 61 -4.85 -6.90 -4.09
N VAL A 62 -4.70 -7.21 -2.80
CA VAL A 62 -3.50 -7.87 -2.26
C VAL A 62 -3.99 -9.10 -1.49
N GLY A 63 -3.68 -10.28 -2.01
CA GLY A 63 -4.40 -11.49 -1.63
C GLY A 63 -5.90 -11.28 -1.89
N ASP A 64 -6.75 -11.63 -0.94
CA ASP A 64 -8.21 -11.46 -1.05
C ASP A 64 -8.73 -10.10 -0.55
N HIS A 65 -7.83 -9.16 -0.24
CA HIS A 65 -8.19 -7.86 0.31
C HIS A 65 -8.28 -6.80 -0.78
N LEU A 66 -9.46 -6.17 -0.90
CA LEU A 66 -9.62 -4.95 -1.70
C LEU A 66 -8.89 -3.80 -1.03
N ILE A 67 -7.91 -3.23 -1.72
CA ILE A 67 -7.08 -2.14 -1.24
C ILE A 67 -7.52 -0.84 -1.90
N ARG A 68 -7.77 0.16 -1.07
CA ARG A 68 -8.10 1.51 -1.55
C ARG A 68 -6.83 2.21 -2.02
N GLN A 69 -6.85 2.69 -3.26
CA GLN A 69 -5.83 3.60 -3.77
C GLN A 69 -5.75 4.86 -2.91
N TYR A 70 -4.53 5.24 -2.55
CA TYR A 70 -4.24 6.46 -1.80
C TYR A 70 -3.89 7.62 -2.73
N SER A 71 -2.97 7.40 -3.68
CA SER A 71 -2.55 8.39 -4.68
C SER A 71 -2.01 7.69 -5.94
N GLN A 72 -1.60 8.45 -6.95
CA GLN A 72 -1.03 7.95 -8.19
C GLN A 72 0.14 8.81 -8.66
N PHE A 73 0.99 8.21 -9.49
CA PHE A 73 2.07 8.87 -10.20
C PHE A 73 2.14 8.33 -11.63
N LYS A 74 2.98 8.94 -12.48
CA LYS A 74 3.00 8.65 -13.93
C LYS A 74 3.09 7.16 -14.27
N ASN A 75 3.82 6.39 -13.47
CA ASN A 75 4.11 4.98 -13.71
C ASN A 75 3.66 4.10 -12.54
N GLY A 76 2.56 4.45 -11.86
CA GLY A 76 2.09 3.60 -10.77
C GLY A 76 1.10 4.22 -9.80
N ILE A 77 0.87 3.50 -8.71
CA ILE A 77 -0.05 3.89 -7.64
C ILE A 77 0.58 3.75 -6.27
N TYR A 78 0.05 4.54 -5.35
CA TYR A 78 0.30 4.42 -3.92
C TYR A 78 -0.95 3.86 -3.25
N PHE A 79 -0.76 2.97 -2.28
CA PHE A 79 -1.78 2.67 -1.28
C PHE A 79 -1.20 2.78 0.12
N LYS A 80 -2.08 2.99 1.10
CA LYS A 80 -1.70 3.23 2.49
C LYS A 80 -2.28 2.16 3.40
N VAL A 81 -1.44 1.67 4.30
CA VAL A 81 -1.81 0.76 5.39
C VAL A 81 -1.47 1.48 6.70
N ASN A 82 -2.47 1.61 7.57
CA ASN A 82 -2.32 2.29 8.87
C ASN A 82 -2.39 1.30 10.05
N ASP A 83 -2.54 0.02 9.74
CA ASP A 83 -2.64 -1.05 10.71
C ASP A 83 -1.49 -2.04 10.49
N PRO A 84 -0.54 -2.15 11.43
CA PRO A 84 0.55 -3.11 11.33
C PRO A 84 0.07 -4.56 11.13
N GLN A 85 -1.04 -4.97 11.77
CA GLN A 85 -1.56 -6.34 11.58
C GLN A 85 -2.17 -6.55 10.20
N GLN A 86 -2.79 -5.51 9.64
CA GLN A 86 -3.21 -5.54 8.24
C GLN A 86 -1.99 -5.69 7.35
N LEU A 87 -0.91 -4.93 7.60
CA LEU A 87 0.32 -5.08 6.83
C LEU A 87 0.87 -6.51 6.89
N THR A 88 0.98 -7.11 8.07
CA THR A 88 1.42 -8.51 8.24
C THR A 88 0.55 -9.49 7.44
N THR A 89 -0.78 -9.29 7.44
CA THR A 89 -1.71 -10.11 6.64
C THR A 89 -1.47 -9.96 5.13
N LEU A 90 -1.09 -8.76 4.67
CA LEU A 90 -0.87 -8.48 3.25
C LEU A 90 0.53 -8.90 2.76
N GLN A 91 1.49 -9.11 3.65
CA GLN A 91 2.85 -9.47 3.28
C GLN A 91 2.92 -10.86 2.65
N GLY A 92 3.71 -10.98 1.58
CA GLY A 92 3.84 -12.25 0.83
C GLY A 92 2.64 -12.57 -0.08
N GLU A 93 1.54 -11.83 0.03
CA GLU A 93 0.36 -12.00 -0.81
C GLU A 93 0.55 -11.39 -2.19
N GLU A 94 -0.12 -11.97 -3.19
CA GLU A 94 -0.04 -11.53 -4.57
C GLU A 94 -0.83 -10.23 -4.80
N VAL A 95 -0.23 -9.31 -5.54
CA VAL A 95 -0.92 -8.12 -6.02
C VAL A 95 -1.70 -8.44 -7.30
N ARG A 96 -2.99 -8.20 -7.28
CA ARG A 96 -3.90 -8.48 -8.39
C ARG A 96 -4.75 -7.25 -8.69
N PHE A 97 -5.18 -7.11 -9.94
CA PHE A 97 -6.07 -6.03 -10.35
C PHE A 97 -7.35 -6.58 -10.94
N ARG A 98 -8.42 -5.79 -10.87
CA ARG A 98 -9.69 -6.14 -11.49
C ARG A 98 -10.39 -4.89 -11.99
N ARG A 99 -11.18 -5.01 -13.05
CA ARG A 99 -12.10 -3.92 -13.40
C ARG A 99 -13.30 -3.95 -12.45
N PRO A 100 -13.84 -2.80 -12.00
CA PRO A 100 -15.06 -2.81 -11.22
C PRO A 100 -16.18 -3.57 -11.93
N GLY A 101 -16.78 -4.52 -11.22
CA GLY A 101 -17.83 -5.39 -11.73
C GLY A 101 -17.37 -6.54 -12.65
N ALA A 102 -16.07 -6.69 -12.92
CA ALA A 102 -15.55 -7.88 -13.60
C ALA A 102 -15.35 -9.03 -12.61
N GLU A 103 -15.42 -10.26 -13.11
CA GLU A 103 -15.12 -11.47 -12.32
C GLU A 103 -13.63 -11.85 -12.39
N GLU A 104 -12.97 -11.53 -13.50
CA GLU A 104 -11.60 -11.97 -13.79
C GLU A 104 -10.54 -11.03 -13.20
N PHE A 105 -9.58 -11.61 -12.48
CA PHE A 105 -8.40 -10.92 -12.00
C PHE A 105 -7.28 -10.89 -13.05
N ILE A 106 -6.60 -9.75 -13.10
CA ILE A 106 -5.31 -9.57 -13.73
C ILE A 106 -4.25 -9.89 -12.67
N ASN A 107 -3.71 -11.09 -12.75
CA ASN A 107 -2.63 -11.54 -11.88
C ASN A 107 -1.32 -10.90 -12.35
N THR A 108 -0.60 -10.27 -11.42
CA THR A 108 0.67 -9.60 -11.75
C THR A 108 1.87 -10.51 -11.54
N GLY A 109 1.71 -11.62 -10.80
CA GLY A 109 2.82 -12.47 -10.38
C GLY A 109 3.75 -11.82 -9.33
N VAL A 110 3.48 -10.58 -8.93
CA VAL A 110 4.29 -9.84 -7.95
C VAL A 110 3.64 -9.91 -6.58
N ARG A 111 4.44 -10.18 -5.55
CA ARG A 111 4.01 -10.29 -4.16
C ARG A 111 4.46 -9.10 -3.34
N LEU A 112 3.68 -8.72 -2.33
CA LEU A 112 4.07 -7.69 -1.38
C LEU A 112 5.31 -8.17 -0.61
N PRO A 113 6.36 -7.33 -0.45
CA PRO A 113 7.59 -7.74 0.24
C PRO A 113 7.32 -8.18 1.67
N ALA A 114 7.93 -9.31 2.07
CA ALA A 114 7.83 -9.85 3.43
C ALA A 114 8.70 -9.07 4.44
N GLU A 115 8.35 -9.22 5.72
CA GLU A 115 8.86 -8.48 6.88
C GLU A 115 10.40 -8.41 6.99
N GLU A 116 11.17 -9.38 6.49
CA GLU A 116 12.65 -9.38 6.59
C GLU A 116 13.32 -8.18 5.88
N VAL A 117 12.65 -7.57 4.88
CA VAL A 117 13.11 -6.31 4.24
C VAL A 117 12.71 -5.08 5.07
N VAL A 118 11.65 -5.21 5.87
CA VAL A 118 11.04 -4.15 6.67
C VAL A 118 11.69 -4.05 8.05
N GLU A 119 12.00 -5.16 8.71
CA GLU A 119 12.65 -5.22 10.02
C GLU A 119 14.03 -4.54 10.04
N ARG A 120 14.82 -4.65 8.95
CA ARG A 120 16.11 -3.94 8.83
C ARG A 120 15.94 -2.42 8.84
N SER A 121 14.75 -1.92 8.49
CA SER A 121 14.41 -0.50 8.47
C SER A 121 13.64 -0.05 9.71
N LEU A 122 13.02 -0.95 10.47
CA LEU A 122 12.13 -0.63 11.59
C LEU A 122 12.83 -0.51 12.96
N ARG A 123 13.97 -1.17 13.18
CA ARG A 123 14.54 -1.32 14.54
C ARG A 123 15.04 -0.04 15.23
N THR A 124 14.94 1.15 14.62
CA THR A 124 15.43 2.41 15.22
C THR A 124 14.85 3.68 14.58
N VAL A 125 13.60 3.68 14.09
CA VAL A 125 13.08 4.89 13.41
C VAL A 125 12.11 5.64 14.30
N ASP A 126 12.59 6.74 14.87
CA ASP A 126 11.74 7.76 15.49
C ASP A 126 10.78 8.30 14.42
N ALA A 127 9.47 8.29 14.67
CA ALA A 127 8.45 8.82 13.76
C ALA A 127 8.71 10.28 13.36
N ASN A 128 9.45 11.04 14.18
CA ASN A 128 9.89 12.39 13.87
C ASN A 128 10.98 12.46 12.79
N GLN A 129 11.71 11.37 12.56
CA GLN A 129 12.73 11.25 11.50
C GLN A 129 12.16 10.68 10.19
N LEU A 130 10.91 10.22 10.20
CA LEU A 130 10.24 9.77 8.98
C LEU A 130 9.89 10.96 8.07
N PRO A 131 10.02 10.78 6.74
CA PRO A 131 9.52 11.76 5.79
C PRO A 131 8.00 11.91 5.93
N SER A 132 7.50 13.10 5.60
CA SER A 132 6.06 13.34 5.49
C SER A 132 5.47 12.58 4.29
N GLN A 133 4.16 12.31 4.34
CA GLN A 133 3.46 11.67 3.22
C GLN A 133 3.59 12.50 1.95
N SER A 134 3.49 13.82 2.06
CA SER A 134 3.67 14.73 0.92
C SER A 134 5.07 14.64 0.31
N GLU A 135 6.12 14.38 1.08
CA GLU A 135 7.48 14.19 0.55
C GLU A 135 7.61 12.87 -0.22
N ILE A 136 6.98 11.79 0.26
CA ILE A 136 6.95 10.50 -0.44
C ILE A 136 6.19 10.60 -1.78
N LEU A 137 5.13 11.41 -1.84
CA LEU A 137 4.25 11.50 -2.99
C LEU A 137 4.72 12.45 -4.11
N ARG A 138 5.88 13.10 -3.98
CA ARG A 138 6.36 14.17 -4.89
C ARG A 138 6.85 13.74 -6.29
N GLU A 139 6.48 12.56 -6.77
CA GLU A 139 6.89 12.04 -8.09
C GLU A 139 6.03 12.46 -9.27
#